data_AF-A0A5Q4ELW3-F1
#
_entry.id   AF-A0A5Q4ELW3-F1
#
_cell.length_a   1.000
_cell.length_b   1.000
_cell.length_c   1.000
_cell.angle_alpha   90.00
_cell.angle_beta   90.00
_cell.angle_gamma   90.00
#
_symmetry.space_group_name_H-M   'P 1'
#
loop_
_entity.id
_entity.type
_entity.pdbx_description
1 polymer ?
#
loop_
_entity_poly.entity_id
_entity_poly.type
_entity_poly.pdbx_seq_one_letter_code
_entity_poly.pdbx_strand_id
1 'polypeptide(L)'
;MIGLASILQLGLLAPAYRPFIDPLPLTGWLWWLTLIPLAFGVSMVYKAIRVSSSFNTYWREVLLMTLQILGAMIGLAIGVHILIEWLVPVLE
;
A
#
# COMPACT_ATOMS: atom_id res chain seq x y z
N MET A 1 -30.44 -1.83 -37.93
CA MET A 1 -30.30 -3.07 -37.15
C MET A 1 -28.83 -3.23 -36.78
N ILE A 2 -28.43 -2.75 -35.60
CA ILE A 2 -27.06 -2.94 -35.09
C ILE A 2 -27.03 -4.38 -34.56
N GLY A 3 -26.22 -5.25 -35.18
CA GLY A 3 -26.20 -6.67 -34.87
C GLY A 3 -25.71 -6.95 -33.45
N LEU A 4 -26.25 -7.99 -32.83
CA LEU A 4 -25.79 -8.55 -31.55
C LEU A 4 -24.25 -8.74 -31.51
N ALA A 5 -23.63 -8.99 -32.68
CA ALA A 5 -22.17 -9.04 -32.85
C ALA A 5 -21.45 -7.71 -32.55
N SER A 6 -22.03 -6.55 -32.88
CA SER A 6 -21.46 -5.24 -32.54
C SER A 6 -21.55 -4.94 -31.04
N ILE A 7 -22.59 -5.43 -30.36
CA ILE A 7 -22.76 -5.30 -28.90
C ILE A 7 -21.73 -6.17 -28.16
N LEU A 8 -21.44 -7.36 -28.70
CA LEU A 8 -20.37 -8.23 -28.17
C LEU A 8 -18.97 -7.67 -28.43
N GLN A 9 -18.75 -6.93 -29.53
CA GLN A 9 -17.49 -6.18 -29.73
C GLN A 9 -17.32 -5.02 -28.74
N LEU A 10 -18.40 -4.38 -28.29
CA LEU A 10 -18.36 -3.40 -27.19
C LEU A 10 -17.94 -4.03 -25.85
N GLY A 11 -18.22 -5.32 -25.64
CA GLY A 11 -17.80 -6.08 -24.45
C GLY A 11 -16.35 -6.59 -24.49
N LEU A 12 -15.70 -6.60 -25.65
CA LEU A 12 -14.28 -6.93 -25.83
C LEU A 12 -13.34 -5.75 -25.54
N LEU A 13 -13.90 -4.55 -25.35
CA LEU A 13 -13.20 -3.42 -24.72
C LEU A 13 -13.18 -3.66 -23.20
N ALA A 14 -12.46 -4.70 -22.77
CA ALA A 14 -12.11 -4.90 -21.37
C ALA A 14 -11.65 -3.55 -20.80
N PRO A 15 -12.07 -3.17 -19.57
CA PRO A 15 -11.77 -1.86 -19.05
C PRO A 15 -10.26 -1.62 -19.15
N ALA A 16 -9.88 -0.63 -19.96
CA ALA A 16 -8.56 -0.04 -19.86
C ALA A 16 -8.34 0.27 -18.38
N TYR A 17 -7.23 -0.25 -17.82
CA TYR A 17 -6.91 -0.14 -16.39
C TYR A 17 -7.43 1.18 -15.82
N ARG A 18 -8.38 1.08 -14.90
CA ARG A 18 -9.05 2.22 -14.29
C ARG A 18 -8.30 2.52 -13.01
N PRO A 19 -7.51 3.62 -12.96
CA PRO A 19 -6.84 4.00 -11.73
C PRO A 19 -7.85 4.08 -10.57
N PHE A 20 -7.47 3.58 -9.40
CA PHE A 20 -8.27 3.51 -8.16
C PHE A 20 -9.43 2.50 -8.12
N ILE A 21 -9.94 2.05 -9.27
CA ILE A 21 -11.02 1.03 -9.33
C ILE A 21 -10.43 -0.36 -9.53
N ASP A 22 -9.46 -0.48 -10.42
CA ASP A 22 -8.76 -1.73 -10.67
C ASP A 22 -7.51 -1.82 -9.79
N PRO A 23 -7.20 -2.99 -9.19
CA PRO A 23 -5.94 -3.18 -8.49
C PRO A 23 -4.79 -2.99 -9.49
N LEU A 24 -3.69 -2.40 -9.03
CA LEU A 24 -2.48 -2.36 -9.85
C LEU A 24 -2.14 -3.78 -10.31
N PRO A 25 -1.71 -3.99 -11.57
CA PRO A 25 -1.32 -5.31 -12.09
C PRO A 25 0.03 -5.80 -11.52
N LEU A 26 0.35 -5.37 -10.29
CA LEU A 26 1.49 -5.76 -9.46
C LEU A 26 1.13 -6.92 -8.51
N THR A 27 0.03 -7.63 -8.77
CA THR A 27 -0.63 -8.63 -7.93
C THR A 27 0.20 -9.90 -7.61
N GLY A 28 1.47 -9.94 -8.02
CA GLY A 28 2.40 -11.03 -7.72
C GLY A 28 3.30 -10.74 -6.53
N TRP A 29 4.49 -11.35 -6.49
CA TRP A 29 5.49 -11.23 -5.41
C TRP A 29 5.89 -9.78 -5.05
N LEU A 30 5.67 -8.81 -5.93
CA LEU A 30 6.12 -7.43 -5.76
C LEU A 30 5.08 -6.51 -5.09
N TRP A 31 3.92 -7.03 -4.67
CA TRP A 31 2.84 -6.22 -4.08
C TRP A 31 3.32 -5.37 -2.89
N TRP A 32 4.20 -5.90 -2.04
CA TRP A 32 4.68 -5.23 -0.82
C TRP A 32 5.57 -4.01 -1.14
N LEU A 33 6.18 -3.93 -2.32
CA LEU A 33 6.94 -2.75 -2.74
C LEU A 33 6.07 -1.52 -2.84
N THR A 34 4.77 -1.66 -3.12
CA THR A 34 3.82 -0.54 -3.18
C THR A 34 3.58 0.14 -1.83
N LEU A 35 3.91 -0.54 -0.72
CA LEU A 35 3.82 0.01 0.63
C LEU A 35 4.90 1.06 0.91
N ILE A 36 6.08 0.93 0.31
CA ILE A 36 7.18 1.88 0.48
C ILE A 36 6.83 3.28 -0.05
N PRO A 37 6.42 3.46 -1.32
CA PRO A 37 6.02 4.77 -1.82
C PRO A 37 4.75 5.29 -1.14
N LEU A 38 3.85 4.40 -0.69
CA LEU A 38 2.68 4.80 0.09
C LEU A 38 3.07 5.37 1.46
N ALA A 39 3.89 4.67 2.24
CA ALA A 39 4.38 5.13 3.53
C ALA A 39 5.20 6.42 3.40
N PHE A 40 6.01 6.53 2.34
CA PHE A 40 6.76 7.74 2.02
C PHE A 40 5.84 8.91 1.69
N GLY A 41 4.83 8.71 0.83
CA GLY A 41 3.86 9.74 0.47
C GLY A 41 3.05 10.23 1.67
N VAL A 42 2.56 9.32 2.52
CA VAL A 42 1.87 9.65 3.77
C VAL A 42 2.78 10.48 4.69
N SER A 43 4.04 10.05 4.85
CA SER A 43 5.02 10.76 5.67
C SER A 43 5.31 12.16 5.13
N MET A 44 5.41 12.30 3.80
CA MET A 44 5.62 13.58 3.13
C MET A 44 4.46 14.54 3.43
N VAL A 45 3.21 14.13 3.19
CA VAL A 45 2.03 14.99 3.44
C VAL A 45 1.90 15.33 4.92
N TYR A 46 2.07 14.35 5.81
CA TYR A 46 1.95 14.56 7.25
C TYR A 46 3.00 15.55 7.76
N LYS A 47 4.28 15.33 7.43
CA LYS A 47 5.37 16.21 7.86
C LYS A 47 5.29 17.58 7.20
N ALA A 48 4.76 17.70 5.98
CA ALA A 48 4.58 19.00 5.32
C ALA A 48 3.59 19.91 6.07
N ILE A 49 2.51 19.33 6.60
CA ILE A 49 1.50 20.07 7.37
C ILE A 49 1.98 20.32 8.81
N ARG A 50 2.70 19.36 9.40
CA ARG A 50 3.05 19.37 10.84
C ARG A 50 4.39 20.03 11.16
N VAL A 51 5.38 19.95 10.28
CA VAL A 51 6.74 20.47 10.51
C VAL A 51 6.91 21.77 9.73
N SER A 52 6.46 22.88 10.32
CA SER A 52 6.47 24.21 9.67
C SER A 52 7.75 25.02 9.91
N SER A 53 8.64 24.59 10.81
CA SER A 53 9.68 25.50 11.36
C SER A 53 11.09 25.33 10.76
N SER A 54 11.43 24.19 10.17
CA SER A 54 12.76 24.01 9.57
C SER A 54 12.76 23.02 8.40
N PHE A 55 12.96 23.55 7.20
CA PHE A 55 13.08 22.75 5.97
C PHE A 55 14.33 21.85 5.96
N ASN A 56 15.38 22.20 6.71
CA ASN A 56 16.63 21.44 6.73
C ASN A 56 16.44 20.02 7.32
N THR A 57 15.53 19.88 8.29
CA THR A 57 15.23 18.58 8.92
C THR A 57 14.09 17.84 8.23
N TYR A 58 13.37 18.48 7.30
CA TYR A 58 12.15 17.94 6.69
C TYR A 58 12.36 16.53 6.11
N TRP A 59 13.34 16.36 5.22
CA TRP A 59 13.60 15.07 4.57
C TRP A 59 14.02 13.98 5.56
N ARG A 60 14.81 14.35 6.59
CA ARG A 60 15.17 13.41 7.66
C ARG A 60 13.94 12.95 8.42
N GLU A 61 13.05 13.86 8.77
CA GLU A 61 11.80 13.57 9.48
C GLU A 61 10.83 12.72 8.65
N VAL A 62 10.74 12.97 7.35
CA VAL A 62 9.93 12.17 6.40
C VAL A 62 10.48 10.74 6.33
N LEU A 63 11.80 10.58 6.18
CA LEU A 63 12.43 9.25 6.12
C LEU A 63 12.30 8.49 7.45
N LEU A 64 12.50 9.16 8.59
CA LEU A 64 12.31 8.56 9.91
C LEU A 64 10.88 8.06 10.10
N MET A 65 9.88 8.88 9.75
CA MET A 65 8.47 8.47 9.84
C MET A 65 8.15 7.32 8.87
N THR A 66 8.70 7.34 7.66
CA THR A 66 8.54 6.24 6.68
C THR A 66 9.07 4.94 7.25
N LEU A 67 10.28 4.96 7.84
CA LEU A 67 10.89 3.79 8.48
C LEU A 67 10.10 3.32 9.70
N GLN A 68 9.55 4.24 10.49
CA GLN A 68 8.69 3.91 11.63
C GLN A 68 7.40 3.20 11.18
N ILE A 69 6.75 3.68 10.11
CA ILE A 69 5.54 3.04 9.56
C ILE A 69 5.87 1.62 9.09
N LEU A 70 6.91 1.47 8.26
CA LEU A 70 7.31 0.15 7.76
C LEU A 70 7.73 -0.79 8.90
N GLY A 71 8.52 -0.28 9.85
CA GLY A 71 8.95 -1.04 11.02
C GLY A 71 7.79 -1.48 11.90
N ALA A 72 6.79 -0.62 12.12
CA ALA A 72 5.59 -0.97 12.88
C ALA A 72 4.77 -2.05 12.17
N MET A 73 4.60 -1.96 10.85
CA MET A 73 3.90 -2.98 10.07
C MET A 73 4.60 -4.34 10.14
N ILE A 74 5.93 -4.35 9.95
CA ILE A 74 6.74 -5.57 10.06
C ILE A 74 6.66 -6.13 11.49
N GLY A 75 6.81 -5.27 12.50
CA GLY A 75 6.72 -5.64 13.91
C GLY A 75 5.36 -6.24 14.28
N LEU A 76 4.27 -5.67 13.76
CA LEU A 76 2.93 -6.22 13.94
C LEU A 76 2.77 -7.59 13.28
N ALA A 77 3.27 -7.75 12.05
CA ALA A 77 3.21 -9.04 11.36
C ALA A 77 3.98 -10.13 12.12
N ILE A 78 5.20 -9.82 12.57
CA ILE A 78 6.01 -10.72 13.40
C ILE A 78 5.31 -11.01 14.74
N GLY A 79 4.79 -9.98 15.41
CA GLY A 79 4.13 -10.11 16.71
C GLY A 79 2.91 -11.02 16.64
N VAL A 80 2.07 -10.86 15.61
CA VAL A 80 0.91 -11.74 15.38
C VAL A 80 1.36 -13.18 15.08
N HIS A 81 2.39 -13.35 14.26
CA HIS A 81 2.92 -14.67 13.94
C HIS A 81 3.42 -15.41 15.18
N ILE A 82 4.23 -14.75 16.02
CA ILE A 82 4.71 -15.31 17.28
C ILE A 82 3.53 -15.63 18.21
N LEU A 83 2.56 -14.71 18.33
CA LEU A 83 1.37 -14.93 19.14
C LEU A 83 0.63 -16.21 18.71
N ILE A 84 0.41 -16.39 17.41
CA ILE A 84 -0.30 -17.56 16.90
C ILE A 84 0.52 -18.84 17.13
N GLU A 85 1.80 -18.85 16.82
CA GLU A 85 2.60 -20.09 16.90
C GLU A 85 2.99 -20.48 18.32
N TRP A 86 3.12 -19.53 19.24
CA TRP A 86 3.63 -19.79 20.59
C TRP A 86 2.55 -19.70 21.67
N LEU A 87 1.61 -18.76 21.56
CA LEU A 87 0.61 -18.55 22.60
C LEU A 87 -0.58 -19.51 22.45
N VAL A 88 -1.00 -19.78 21.21
CA VAL A 88 -2.16 -20.66 20.95
C VAL A 88 -1.90 -22.11 21.41
N PRO A 89 -0.76 -22.74 21.09
CA PRO A 89 -0.53 -24.13 21.50
C PRO A 89 -0.33 -24.31 23.00
N VAL A 90 0.02 -23.24 23.73
CA VAL A 90 0.16 -23.27 25.20
C VAL A 90 -1.21 -23.26 25.90
N LEU A 91 -2.27 -22.86 25.20
CA LEU A 91 -3.64 -22.79 25.71
C LEU A 91 -4.45 -24.07 25.48
N GLU A 92 -3.91 -25.00 24.69
CA GLU A 92 -4.46 -26.36 24.47
C GLU A 92 -3.82 -27.38 25.42
#